data_AF-A7HYS2-F1
#
_entry.id   AF-A7HYS2-F1
#
_cell.length_a   1.000
_cell.length_b   1.000
_cell.length_c   1.000
_cell.angle_alpha   90.00
_cell.angle_beta   90.00
_cell.angle_gamma   90.00
#
_symmetry.space_group_name_H-M   'P 1'
#
loop_
_entity.id
_entity.type
_entity.pdbx_description
1 polymer ?
#
loop_
_entity_poly.entity_id
_entity_poly.type
_entity_poly.pdbx_seq_one_letter_code
_entity_poly.pdbx_strand_id
1 'polypeptide(L)'
;MTKNKKGNTSSTIVPALDMQAHMAWAQAWSSISPESSLLAWTDWASHLANSPGKQSELLAFAGSLSEQWMSLLKKSLVSPDQEVASPEPSPTNDRRFNDPAWDQWPYNLFRSSFLIQSKWWEQATQGVWGVDPQHERLLAFGAKQWLEMVSPTNSALFNPVVLKKTIEEQGANLARGMSNFLDDLRRQLSGEPPAGTENFVVGRDVAVTEGKVVLRNQLIELIQYTPTTEKVHPEPILIIPAWIMKYYVLDLSPHNSLIRYLVAQGHTVFCISWKNPDAGDRDLGMDEYLEFGLRAALDAVTSIVPEQGIHAAGYCLGGTLLAIGASAMARDGDTRLVSVSLLAAQTDFSEPGELSLFINESQVALLEASMAQTGYLTSDQMSGAFQLLRSYDLIWSRMIDEYLLGDRRPMTDLMAWNADGTRLPAKMHSQYLRRLYLNNDLSAGRYPVTGRPVSVGDIAVPVFCVGTASDHIAPWRSVYKLHLLSSAELTFVLTTGGHNGGIVSEPGRGKRQYQIHTRAAGDGYMAPDEWQATAQTHLDSWWPAWSAWLRERSGEGVAPPLMGAESRGYPTICDAPGKYVRS
;
A
#
# COMPACT_ATOMS: atom_id res chain seq x y z
N MET A 1 17.95 -50.26 -40.42
CA MET A 1 17.29 -49.03 -40.89
C MET A 1 17.05 -48.11 -39.72
N THR A 2 17.95 -47.13 -39.59
CA THR A 2 17.92 -46.00 -38.67
C THR A 2 16.75 -45.06 -38.97
N LYS A 3 15.87 -44.79 -38.00
CA LYS A 3 14.90 -43.67 -38.06
C LYS A 3 15.02 -42.77 -36.82
N ASN A 4 15.59 -41.60 -37.10
CA ASN A 4 15.38 -40.28 -36.48
C ASN A 4 14.92 -40.20 -35.01
N LYS A 5 15.91 -40.08 -34.11
CA LYS A 5 15.87 -39.10 -33.02
C LYS A 5 16.49 -37.79 -33.55
N LYS A 6 15.70 -36.89 -34.14
CA LYS A 6 16.06 -35.47 -34.23
C LYS A 6 15.11 -34.72 -33.32
N GLY A 7 15.64 -34.42 -32.13
CA GLY A 7 14.93 -33.73 -31.07
C GLY A 7 14.53 -32.32 -31.48
N ASN A 8 13.44 -31.88 -30.86
CA ASN A 8 12.78 -30.60 -30.98
C ASN A 8 13.64 -29.47 -30.33
N THR A 9 14.88 -29.28 -30.78
CA THR A 9 15.79 -28.28 -30.21
C THR A 9 15.44 -26.85 -30.63
N SER A 10 14.80 -26.63 -31.79
CA SER A 10 14.45 -25.27 -32.22
C SER A 10 13.29 -24.64 -31.44
N SER A 11 12.36 -25.43 -30.89
CA SER A 11 11.18 -24.88 -30.19
C SER A 11 11.47 -24.35 -28.78
N THR A 12 12.66 -24.64 -28.23
CA THR A 12 13.07 -24.21 -26.89
C THR A 12 14.13 -23.11 -26.94
N ILE A 13 14.88 -23.00 -28.04
CA ILE A 13 15.93 -21.99 -28.21
C ILE A 13 15.33 -20.59 -28.40
N VAL A 14 14.28 -20.45 -29.20
CA VAL A 14 13.68 -19.13 -29.48
C VAL A 14 13.09 -18.50 -28.19
N PRO A 15 12.22 -19.18 -27.42
CA PRO A 15 11.72 -18.61 -26.16
C PRO A 15 12.81 -18.32 -25.13
N ALA A 16 13.90 -19.12 -25.12
CA ALA A 16 15.02 -18.91 -24.22
C ALA A 16 15.88 -17.69 -24.59
N LEU A 17 16.08 -17.45 -25.90
CA LEU A 17 16.76 -16.25 -26.41
C LEU A 17 15.94 -15.00 -26.11
N ASP A 18 14.63 -15.04 -26.35
CA ASP A 18 13.73 -13.93 -26.04
C ASP A 18 13.73 -13.61 -24.54
N MET A 19 13.69 -14.64 -23.68
CA MET A 19 13.80 -14.46 -22.23
C MET A 19 15.14 -13.82 -21.83
N GLN A 20 16.27 -14.20 -22.44
CA GLN A 20 17.56 -13.58 -22.18
C GLN A 20 17.61 -12.11 -22.60
N ALA A 21 17.04 -11.77 -23.76
CA ALA A 21 16.93 -10.39 -24.20
C ALA A 21 16.04 -9.57 -23.26
N HIS A 22 14.88 -10.09 -22.85
CA HIS A 22 13.98 -9.43 -21.90
C HIS A 22 14.64 -9.25 -20.52
N MET A 23 15.43 -10.20 -20.04
CA MET A 23 16.19 -10.06 -18.79
C MET A 23 17.21 -8.91 -18.87
N ALA A 24 17.96 -8.82 -19.98
CA ALA A 24 18.92 -7.73 -20.18
C ALA A 24 18.22 -6.36 -20.27
N TRP A 25 17.07 -6.31 -20.95
CA TRP A 25 16.24 -5.11 -21.05
C TRP A 25 15.67 -4.69 -19.70
N ALA A 26 15.18 -5.65 -18.90
CA ALA A 26 14.66 -5.40 -17.55
C ALA A 26 15.71 -4.78 -16.63
N GLN A 27 16.95 -5.24 -16.72
CA GLN A 27 18.06 -4.68 -15.93
C GLN A 27 18.42 -3.27 -16.39
N ALA A 28 18.53 -3.04 -17.71
CA ALA A 28 18.91 -1.74 -18.27
C ALA A 28 17.95 -0.61 -17.86
N TRP A 29 16.67 -0.93 -17.70
CA TRP A 29 15.61 0.05 -17.37
C TRP A 29 15.09 -0.07 -15.94
N SER A 30 15.80 -0.76 -15.05
CA SER A 30 15.36 -0.98 -13.65
C SER A 30 13.93 -1.51 -13.54
N SER A 31 13.53 -2.34 -14.50
CA SER A 31 12.18 -2.86 -14.65
C SER A 31 11.11 -1.77 -14.78
N ILE A 32 11.36 -0.68 -15.48
CA ILE A 32 10.34 0.30 -15.93
C ILE A 32 10.24 0.20 -17.45
N SER A 33 9.03 0.04 -18.00
CA SER A 33 8.77 -0.14 -19.43
C SER A 33 8.89 1.17 -20.24
N PRO A 34 9.98 1.41 -21.01
CA PRO A 34 10.08 2.59 -21.87
C PRO A 34 9.06 2.56 -23.02
N GLU A 35 8.63 1.38 -23.46
CA GLU A 35 7.63 1.21 -24.52
C GLU A 35 6.27 1.78 -24.09
N SER A 36 5.86 1.52 -22.85
CA SER A 36 4.59 2.04 -22.31
C SER A 36 4.59 3.56 -22.25
N SER A 37 5.72 4.18 -21.85
CA SER A 37 5.84 5.64 -21.85
C SER A 37 5.82 6.23 -23.25
N LEU A 38 6.51 5.60 -24.21
CA LEU A 38 6.54 6.06 -25.60
C LEU A 38 5.15 5.95 -26.27
N LEU A 39 4.43 4.85 -26.02
CA LEU A 39 3.08 4.65 -26.53
C LEU A 39 2.12 5.71 -25.99
N ALA A 40 2.13 5.95 -24.68
CA ALA A 40 1.30 6.99 -24.08
C ALA A 40 1.59 8.37 -24.67
N TRP A 41 2.87 8.74 -24.78
CA TRP A 41 3.29 10.00 -25.42
C TRP A 41 2.80 10.12 -26.87
N THR A 42 2.97 9.06 -27.66
CA THR A 42 2.61 9.06 -29.08
C THR A 42 1.11 9.15 -29.26
N ASP A 43 0.33 8.45 -28.44
CA ASP A 43 -1.13 8.49 -28.42
C ASP A 43 -1.64 9.90 -28.14
N TRP A 44 -1.21 10.49 -27.03
CA TRP A 44 -1.56 11.87 -26.68
C TRP A 44 -1.10 12.90 -27.71
N ALA A 45 0.15 12.85 -28.16
CA ALA A 45 0.68 13.83 -29.10
C ALA A 45 -0.12 13.80 -30.42
N SER A 46 -0.46 12.61 -30.90
CA SER A 46 -1.23 12.42 -32.13
C SER A 46 -2.68 12.90 -31.97
N HIS A 47 -3.34 12.58 -30.86
CA HIS A 47 -4.70 13.03 -30.59
C HIS A 47 -4.78 14.54 -30.33
N LEU A 48 -3.81 15.11 -29.60
CA LEU A 48 -3.72 16.55 -29.38
C LEU A 48 -3.47 17.29 -30.69
N ALA A 49 -2.58 16.79 -31.56
CA ALA A 49 -2.30 17.38 -32.87
C ALA A 49 -3.56 17.43 -33.77
N ASN A 50 -4.46 16.45 -33.62
CA ASN A 50 -5.73 16.39 -34.36
C ASN A 50 -6.92 17.03 -33.63
N SER A 51 -6.68 17.72 -32.51
CA SER A 51 -7.73 18.34 -31.67
C SER A 51 -7.65 19.87 -31.69
N PRO A 52 -8.09 20.57 -32.77
CA PRO A 52 -7.98 22.03 -32.87
C PRO A 52 -8.74 22.79 -31.78
N GLY A 53 -9.85 22.23 -31.28
CA GLY A 53 -10.59 22.79 -30.14
C GLY A 53 -9.75 22.79 -28.86
N LYS A 54 -9.16 21.64 -28.50
CA LYS A 54 -8.27 21.52 -27.33
C LYS A 54 -7.02 22.37 -27.46
N GLN A 55 -6.42 22.46 -28.65
CA GLN A 55 -5.29 23.37 -28.90
C GLN A 55 -5.67 24.83 -28.67
N SER A 56 -6.82 25.26 -29.17
CA SER A 56 -7.32 26.63 -28.99
C SER A 56 -7.59 26.93 -27.51
N GLU A 57 -8.17 25.98 -26.79
CA GLU A 57 -8.38 26.04 -25.35
C GLU A 57 -7.05 26.19 -24.59
N LEU A 58 -6.04 25.37 -24.90
CA LEU A 58 -4.72 25.43 -24.27
C LEU A 58 -3.97 26.72 -24.58
N LEU A 59 -4.12 27.27 -25.79
CA LEU A 59 -3.54 28.57 -26.17
C LEU A 59 -4.22 29.72 -25.43
N ALA A 60 -5.56 29.72 -25.35
CA ALA A 60 -6.32 30.71 -24.60
C ALA A 60 -5.97 30.64 -23.10
N PHE A 61 -5.85 29.44 -22.56
CA PHE A 61 -5.43 29.21 -21.17
C PHE A 61 -3.98 29.66 -20.91
N ALA A 62 -3.05 29.38 -21.83
CA ALA A 62 -1.68 29.90 -21.74
C ALA A 62 -1.64 31.43 -21.77
N GLY A 63 -2.50 32.07 -22.57
CA GLY A 63 -2.67 33.52 -22.59
C GLY A 63 -3.11 34.07 -21.23
N SER A 64 -4.16 33.50 -20.63
CA SER A 64 -4.66 33.94 -19.31
C SER A 64 -3.64 33.72 -18.19
N LEU A 65 -2.90 32.60 -18.22
CA LEU A 65 -1.80 32.34 -17.30
C LEU A 65 -0.64 33.33 -17.47
N SER A 66 -0.33 33.73 -18.71
CA SER A 66 0.70 34.73 -19.00
C SER A 66 0.31 36.12 -18.48
N GLU A 67 -0.96 36.50 -18.60
CA GLU A 67 -1.49 37.74 -18.02
C GLU A 67 -1.41 37.73 -16.49
N GLN A 68 -1.75 36.61 -15.85
CA GLN A 68 -1.60 36.43 -14.39
C GLN A 68 -0.15 36.59 -13.96
N TRP A 69 0.79 35.94 -14.65
CA TRP A 69 2.22 36.04 -14.37
C TRP A 69 2.74 37.49 -14.54
N MET A 70 2.36 38.17 -15.62
CA MET A 70 2.74 39.57 -15.87
C MET A 70 2.17 40.53 -14.81
N SER A 71 0.94 40.27 -14.35
CA SER A 71 0.32 41.02 -13.25
C SER A 71 1.09 40.86 -11.94
N LEU A 72 1.47 39.61 -11.61
CA LEU A 72 2.28 39.30 -10.44
C LEU A 72 3.68 39.95 -10.50
N LEU A 73 4.34 39.89 -11.66
CA LEU A 73 5.62 40.55 -11.90
C LEU A 73 5.51 42.06 -11.65
N LYS A 74 4.52 42.73 -12.24
CA LYS A 74 4.31 44.17 -12.05
C LYS A 74 4.06 44.53 -10.59
N LYS A 75 3.19 43.78 -9.89
CA LYS A 75 2.90 44.02 -8.46
C LYS A 75 4.14 43.86 -7.60
N SER A 76 4.92 42.81 -7.83
CA SER A 76 6.11 42.51 -7.04
C SER A 76 7.26 43.49 -7.29
N LEU A 77 7.36 44.07 -8.49
CA LEU A 77 8.31 45.14 -8.80
C LEU A 77 7.93 46.51 -8.21
N VAL A 78 6.63 46.78 -8.02
CA VAL A 78 6.12 48.06 -7.50
C VAL A 78 6.09 48.10 -5.96
N SER A 79 5.77 46.97 -5.32
CA SER A 79 5.70 46.85 -3.86
C SER A 79 6.43 45.58 -3.38
N PRO A 80 7.77 45.54 -3.42
CA PRO A 80 8.55 44.35 -3.04
C PRO A 80 8.43 43.98 -1.56
N ASP A 81 8.10 44.94 -0.68
CA ASP A 81 8.00 44.77 0.78
C ASP A 81 6.57 44.44 1.28
N GLN A 82 5.56 44.42 0.40
CA GLN A 82 4.20 44.01 0.78
C GLN A 82 3.99 42.52 0.45
N GLU A 83 3.34 41.78 1.35
CA GLU A 83 2.80 40.46 1.04
C GLU A 83 1.89 40.58 -0.19
N VAL A 84 2.44 40.22 -1.36
CA VAL A 84 1.65 40.17 -2.59
C VAL A 84 0.81 38.90 -2.49
N ALA A 85 -0.38 39.04 -1.92
CA ALA A 85 -1.37 37.98 -1.89
C ALA A 85 -1.54 37.44 -3.32
N SER A 86 -1.27 36.14 -3.48
CA SER A 86 -1.52 35.44 -4.74
C SER A 86 -2.99 35.65 -5.13
N PRO A 87 -3.30 35.97 -6.40
CA PRO A 87 -4.65 36.32 -6.84
C PRO A 87 -5.68 35.20 -6.62
N GLU A 88 -5.23 33.98 -6.37
CA GLU A 88 -6.03 32.91 -5.78
C GLU A 88 -5.19 32.18 -4.73
N PRO A 89 -5.82 31.62 -3.67
CA PRO A 89 -5.15 30.64 -2.85
C PRO A 89 -4.56 29.57 -3.78
N SER A 90 -3.28 29.24 -3.59
CA SER A 90 -2.70 27.98 -4.08
C SER A 90 -3.76 26.88 -3.92
N PRO A 91 -3.89 25.90 -4.84
CA PRO A 91 -4.72 24.73 -4.57
C PRO A 91 -4.42 24.31 -3.12
N THR A 92 -5.46 24.39 -2.30
CA THR A 92 -5.38 24.35 -0.85
C THR A 92 -4.53 23.14 -0.46
N ASN A 93 -3.36 23.36 0.17
CA ASN A 93 -2.35 22.37 0.60
C ASN A 93 -1.20 21.94 -0.36
N ASP A 94 -0.62 22.80 -1.21
CA ASP A 94 0.73 22.46 -1.73
C ASP A 94 1.81 22.64 -0.63
N ARG A 95 2.12 21.53 0.05
CA ARG A 95 3.05 21.47 1.20
C ARG A 95 4.44 22.05 0.91
N ARG A 96 4.84 22.08 -0.36
CA ARG A 96 6.11 22.65 -0.84
C ARG A 96 6.32 24.11 -0.46
N PHE A 97 5.23 24.87 -0.47
CA PHE A 97 5.25 26.32 -0.37
C PHE A 97 4.55 26.82 0.91
N ASN A 98 4.54 25.99 1.96
CA ASN A 98 3.86 26.31 3.23
C ASN A 98 4.59 27.37 4.08
N ASP A 99 5.90 27.55 3.87
CA ASP A 99 6.67 28.54 4.62
C ASP A 99 6.41 29.97 4.09
N PRO A 100 6.10 30.96 4.94
CA PRO A 100 5.84 32.34 4.53
C PRO A 100 6.98 32.99 3.73
N ALA A 101 8.21 32.48 3.82
CA ALA A 101 9.33 32.99 3.02
C ALA A 101 9.10 32.82 1.51
N TRP A 102 8.24 31.90 1.09
CA TRP A 102 7.84 31.73 -0.31
C TRP A 102 6.90 32.83 -0.83
N ASP A 103 6.31 33.64 0.05
CA ASP A 103 5.46 34.77 -0.32
C ASP A 103 6.25 36.08 -0.51
N GLN A 104 7.56 36.06 -0.24
CA GLN A 104 8.44 37.24 -0.33
C GLN A 104 9.13 37.34 -1.69
N TRP A 105 9.46 38.57 -2.10
CA TRP A 105 10.28 38.81 -3.28
C TRP A 105 11.71 38.26 -3.11
N PRO A 106 12.31 37.60 -4.12
CA PRO A 106 11.77 37.20 -5.43
C PRO A 106 11.13 35.80 -5.47
N TYR A 107 11.07 35.10 -4.33
CA TYR A 107 10.62 33.70 -4.24
C TYR A 107 9.16 33.50 -4.60
N ASN A 108 8.32 34.50 -4.33
CA ASN A 108 6.93 34.55 -4.76
C ASN A 108 6.79 34.37 -6.28
N LEU A 109 7.67 34.97 -7.09
CA LEU A 109 7.69 34.77 -8.53
C LEU A 109 8.07 33.34 -8.91
N PHE A 110 9.07 32.73 -8.25
CA PHE A 110 9.47 31.36 -8.54
C PHE A 110 8.34 30.37 -8.24
N ARG A 111 7.71 30.51 -7.08
CA ARG A 111 6.52 29.74 -6.70
C ARG A 111 5.40 29.91 -7.71
N SER A 112 5.00 31.15 -8.02
CA SER A 112 3.90 31.39 -8.96
C SER A 112 4.21 30.90 -10.36
N SER A 113 5.45 31.08 -10.85
CA SER A 113 5.88 30.56 -12.16
C SER A 113 5.77 29.03 -12.21
N PHE A 114 6.15 28.36 -11.14
CA PHE A 114 6.05 26.90 -11.03
C PHE A 114 4.59 26.42 -10.98
N LEU A 115 3.74 27.06 -10.17
CA LEU A 115 2.32 26.71 -10.07
C LEU A 115 1.58 26.95 -11.39
N ILE A 116 1.89 28.04 -12.10
CA ILE A 116 1.32 28.36 -13.41
C ILE A 116 1.69 27.29 -14.44
N GLN A 117 2.97 26.89 -14.51
CA GLN A 117 3.40 25.81 -15.41
C GLN A 117 2.73 24.48 -15.05
N SER A 118 2.56 24.20 -13.75
CA SER A 118 1.89 22.99 -13.27
C SER A 118 0.42 22.94 -13.72
N LYS A 119 -0.32 24.05 -13.56
CA LYS A 119 -1.71 24.18 -14.04
C LYS A 119 -1.82 23.96 -15.54
N TRP A 120 -0.89 24.49 -16.33
CA TRP A 120 -0.91 24.31 -17.79
C TRP A 120 -0.73 22.84 -18.17
N TRP A 121 0.25 22.16 -17.57
CA TRP A 121 0.51 20.73 -17.84
C TRP A 121 -0.63 19.83 -17.37
N GLU A 122 -1.29 20.15 -16.26
CA GLU A 122 -2.50 19.48 -15.81
C GLU A 122 -3.60 19.56 -16.87
N GLN A 123 -3.86 20.76 -17.40
CA GLN A 123 -4.86 20.94 -18.46
C GLN A 123 -4.46 20.30 -19.79
N ALA A 124 -3.16 20.30 -20.12
CA ALA A 124 -2.62 19.77 -21.37
C ALA A 124 -2.65 18.24 -21.41
N THR A 125 -2.50 17.59 -20.25
CA THR A 125 -2.50 16.14 -20.14
C THR A 125 -3.91 15.55 -19.99
N GLN A 126 -4.93 16.37 -19.70
CA GLN A 126 -6.28 15.88 -19.43
C GLN A 126 -7.32 16.20 -20.52
N GLY A 127 -8.27 15.29 -20.72
CA GLY A 127 -9.45 15.51 -21.57
C GLY A 127 -9.12 15.72 -23.04
N VAL A 128 -8.06 15.07 -23.54
CA VAL A 128 -7.71 15.08 -24.97
C VAL A 128 -8.54 14.03 -25.69
N TRP A 129 -9.31 14.45 -26.68
CA TRP A 129 -10.28 13.58 -27.34
C TRP A 129 -9.61 12.39 -28.05
N GLY A 130 -10.01 11.18 -27.64
CA GLY A 130 -9.59 9.91 -28.24
C GLY A 130 -8.36 9.25 -27.61
N VAL A 131 -7.70 9.91 -26.65
CA VAL A 131 -6.58 9.31 -25.90
C VAL A 131 -7.10 8.21 -24.97
N ASP A 132 -6.34 7.11 -24.85
CA ASP A 132 -6.67 6.06 -23.89
C ASP A 132 -6.57 6.58 -22.44
N PRO A 133 -7.57 6.33 -21.56
CA PRO A 133 -7.55 6.81 -20.18
C PRO A 133 -6.33 6.36 -19.34
N GLN A 134 -5.72 5.21 -19.64
CA GLN A 134 -4.47 4.79 -19.00
C GLN A 134 -3.29 5.62 -19.49
N HIS A 135 -3.19 5.90 -20.79
CA HIS A 135 -2.15 6.76 -21.36
C HIS A 135 -2.27 8.21 -20.85
N GLU A 136 -3.49 8.73 -20.75
CA GLU A 136 -3.77 10.06 -20.18
C GLU A 136 -3.22 10.18 -18.75
N ARG A 137 -3.54 9.19 -17.90
CA ARG A 137 -3.04 9.15 -16.52
C ARG A 137 -1.52 8.98 -16.45
N LEU A 138 -0.92 8.15 -17.31
CA LEU A 138 0.53 7.96 -17.36
C LEU A 138 1.27 9.24 -17.76
N LEU A 139 0.69 10.04 -18.67
CA LEU A 139 1.26 11.32 -19.06
C LEU A 139 1.08 12.41 -18.02
N ALA A 140 -0.10 12.51 -17.41
CA ALA A 140 -0.32 13.41 -16.29
C ALA A 140 0.69 13.12 -15.16
N PHE A 141 0.92 11.84 -14.87
CA PHE A 141 1.94 11.41 -13.93
C PHE A 141 3.36 11.79 -14.39
N GLY A 142 3.75 11.49 -15.63
CA GLY A 142 5.07 11.82 -16.16
C GLY A 142 5.36 13.33 -16.17
N ALA A 143 4.37 14.14 -16.55
CA ALA A 143 4.46 15.59 -16.50
C ALA A 143 4.65 16.10 -15.07
N LYS A 144 3.91 15.54 -14.10
CA LYS A 144 4.09 15.83 -12.67
C LYS A 144 5.51 15.48 -12.20
N GLN A 145 6.05 14.32 -12.56
CA GLN A 145 7.41 13.91 -12.20
C GLN A 145 8.47 14.88 -12.77
N TRP A 146 8.31 15.28 -14.03
CA TRP A 146 9.21 16.23 -14.67
C TRP A 146 9.15 17.61 -14.01
N LEU A 147 7.95 18.10 -13.70
CA LEU A 147 7.74 19.35 -12.96
C LEU A 147 8.36 19.29 -11.57
N GLU A 148 8.16 18.19 -10.83
CA GLU A 148 8.78 18.03 -9.52
C GLU A 148 10.31 18.09 -9.59
N MET A 149 10.95 17.50 -10.60
CA MET A 149 12.40 17.57 -10.79
C MET A 149 12.91 19.00 -10.97
N VAL A 150 12.14 19.87 -11.64
CA VAL A 150 12.52 21.27 -11.87
C VAL A 150 11.92 22.24 -10.84
N SER A 151 11.33 21.72 -9.76
CA SER A 151 10.69 22.54 -8.74
C SER A 151 11.71 23.42 -8.01
N PRO A 152 11.44 24.72 -7.79
CA PRO A 152 12.37 25.62 -7.12
C PRO A 152 12.65 25.21 -5.67
N THR A 153 11.75 24.48 -5.01
CA THR A 153 11.95 23.97 -3.65
C THR A 153 13.12 23.00 -3.54
N ASN A 154 13.43 22.30 -4.63
CA ASN A 154 14.42 21.23 -4.66
C ASN A 154 15.84 21.77 -4.90
N SER A 155 15.98 23.09 -5.13
CA SER A 155 17.28 23.74 -5.31
C SER A 155 17.70 24.47 -4.04
N ALA A 156 18.88 24.14 -3.52
CA ALA A 156 19.49 24.86 -2.39
C ALA A 156 19.68 26.36 -2.68
N LEU A 157 19.82 26.75 -3.95
CA LEU A 157 20.04 28.14 -4.38
C LEU A 157 18.75 28.95 -4.50
N PHE A 158 17.59 28.30 -4.68
CA PHE A 158 16.31 28.97 -4.88
C PHE A 158 15.32 28.76 -3.74
N ASN A 159 15.66 27.91 -2.76
CA ASN A 159 14.82 27.65 -1.60
C ASN A 159 15.11 28.65 -0.46
N PRO A 160 14.18 29.59 -0.16
CA PRO A 160 14.39 30.62 0.84
C PRO A 160 14.55 30.07 2.25
N VAL A 161 13.91 28.94 2.57
CA VAL A 161 13.98 28.29 3.89
C VAL A 161 15.38 27.73 4.12
N VAL A 162 15.93 27.05 3.11
CA VAL A 162 17.30 26.53 3.14
C VAL A 162 18.32 27.67 3.23
N LEU A 163 18.18 28.71 2.41
CA LEU A 163 19.08 29.86 2.42
C LEU A 163 19.06 30.58 3.77
N LYS A 164 17.86 30.87 4.30
CA LYS A 164 17.69 31.52 5.60
C LYS A 164 18.35 30.71 6.71
N LYS A 165 18.06 29.41 6.82
CA LYS A 165 18.67 28.53 7.84
C LYS A 165 20.19 28.44 7.67
N THR A 166 20.67 28.41 6.43
CA THR A 166 22.11 28.38 6.12
C THR A 166 22.82 29.65 6.61
N ILE A 167 22.20 30.82 6.44
CA ILE A 167 22.74 32.09 6.94
C ILE A 167 22.67 32.12 8.47
N GLU A 168 21.53 31.80 9.06
CA GLU A 168 21.30 31.80 10.51
C GLU A 168 22.27 30.88 11.27
N GLU A 169 22.54 29.71 10.71
CA GLU A 169 23.45 28.73 11.30
C GLU A 169 24.87 28.77 10.74
N GLN A 170 25.21 29.77 9.92
CA GLN A 170 26.53 29.91 9.28
C GLN A 170 26.99 28.63 8.56
N GLY A 171 26.07 27.92 7.91
CA GLY A 171 26.31 26.70 7.15
C GLY A 171 26.34 25.40 7.99
N ALA A 172 26.11 25.46 9.30
CA ALA A 172 26.10 24.25 10.13
C ALA A 172 25.02 23.24 9.73
N ASN A 173 23.87 23.69 9.23
CA ASN A 173 22.81 22.84 8.66
C ASN A 173 23.33 21.99 7.50
N LEU A 174 24.11 22.57 6.58
CA LEU A 174 24.68 21.86 5.44
C LEU A 174 25.76 20.86 5.88
N ALA A 175 26.55 21.20 6.90
CA ALA A 175 27.52 20.27 7.48
C ALA A 175 26.83 19.06 8.13
N ARG A 176 25.75 19.28 8.89
CA ARG A 176 24.92 18.21 9.44
C ARG A 176 24.27 17.38 8.33
N GLY A 177 23.71 18.04 7.32
CA GLY A 177 23.07 17.38 6.19
C GLY A 177 24.02 16.54 5.35
N MET A 178 25.25 17.00 5.14
CA MET A 178 26.33 16.21 4.52
C MET A 178 26.69 14.99 5.38
N SER A 179 26.75 15.14 6.70
CA SER A 179 26.96 13.99 7.60
C SER A 179 25.84 12.96 7.49
N ASN A 180 24.58 13.42 7.40
CA ASN A 180 23.43 12.54 7.19
C ASN A 180 23.53 11.80 5.86
N PHE A 181 23.84 12.52 4.76
CA PHE A 181 24.02 11.94 3.43
C PHE A 181 25.14 10.89 3.40
N LEU A 182 26.29 11.17 4.01
CA LEU A 182 27.41 10.23 4.05
C LEU A 182 27.09 8.99 4.89
N ASP A 183 26.37 9.13 6.00
CA ASP A 183 25.87 8.01 6.80
C ASP A 183 24.88 7.14 6.00
N ASP A 184 23.94 7.75 5.30
CA ASP A 184 22.97 7.04 4.46
C ASP A 184 23.64 6.33 3.28
N LEU A 185 24.60 6.97 2.63
CA LEU A 185 25.40 6.36 1.55
C LEU A 185 26.21 5.17 2.06
N ARG A 186 26.86 5.31 3.23
CA ARG A 186 27.59 4.22 3.86
C ARG A 186 26.67 3.04 4.17
N ARG A 187 25.50 3.30 4.76
CA ARG A 187 24.52 2.27 5.12
C ARG A 187 24.00 1.55 3.88
N GLN A 188 23.65 2.29 2.83
CA GLN A 188 23.21 1.71 1.56
C GLN A 188 24.29 0.81 0.93
N LEU A 189 25.56 1.27 0.91
CA LEU A 189 26.68 0.46 0.40
C LEU A 189 26.97 -0.77 1.26
N SER A 190 26.65 -0.72 2.56
CA SER A 190 26.87 -1.83 3.50
C SER A 190 25.66 -2.76 3.62
N GLY A 191 24.53 -2.44 2.97
CA GLY A 191 23.26 -3.15 3.12
C GLY A 191 22.62 -2.99 4.51
N GLU A 192 22.99 -1.94 5.25
CA GLU A 192 22.41 -1.63 6.55
C GLU A 192 21.09 -0.85 6.38
N PRO A 193 20.10 -1.08 7.27
CA PRO A 193 18.87 -0.30 7.25
C PRO A 193 19.12 1.18 7.60
N PRO A 194 18.14 2.07 7.31
CA PRO A 194 18.22 3.48 7.65
C PRO A 194 18.55 3.73 9.13
N ALA A 195 19.23 4.84 9.40
CA ALA A 195 19.65 5.19 10.76
C ALA A 195 18.47 5.28 11.74
N GLY A 196 18.61 4.68 12.92
CA GLY A 196 17.60 4.63 13.97
C GLY A 196 16.75 3.36 13.96
N THR A 197 16.76 2.56 12.89
CA THR A 197 16.08 1.25 12.84
C THR A 197 16.63 0.29 13.90
N GLU A 198 17.90 0.42 14.28
CA GLU A 198 18.55 -0.34 15.36
C GLU A 198 17.86 -0.22 16.73
N ASN A 199 17.03 0.82 16.93
CA ASN A 199 16.26 1.02 18.16
C ASN A 199 14.94 0.23 18.19
N PHE A 200 14.57 -0.44 17.09
CA PHE A 200 13.31 -1.15 16.93
C PHE A 200 13.57 -2.63 16.61
N VAL A 201 14.15 -3.35 17.57
CA VAL A 201 14.50 -4.77 17.39
C VAL A 201 13.25 -5.64 17.56
N VAL A 202 12.93 -6.43 16.54
CA VAL A 202 11.80 -7.36 16.53
C VAL A 202 11.93 -8.41 17.66
N GLY A 203 10.89 -8.50 18.49
CA GLY A 203 10.82 -9.34 19.68
C GLY A 203 11.47 -8.73 20.94
N ARG A 204 11.97 -7.50 20.87
CA ARG A 204 12.48 -6.74 22.04
C ARG A 204 11.76 -5.40 22.20
N ASP A 205 11.64 -4.63 21.12
CA ASP A 205 11.06 -3.28 21.12
C ASP A 205 9.73 -3.22 20.35
N VAL A 206 9.63 -4.01 19.27
CA VAL A 206 8.41 -4.19 18.45
C VAL A 206 8.06 -5.67 18.34
N ALA A 207 6.81 -6.02 18.05
CA ALA A 207 6.33 -7.42 18.02
C ALA A 207 6.56 -8.15 19.36
N VAL A 208 6.24 -7.48 20.47
CA VAL A 208 6.54 -7.93 21.83
C VAL A 208 5.32 -8.45 22.59
N THR A 209 4.16 -8.56 21.92
CA THR A 209 2.99 -9.15 22.58
C THR A 209 3.26 -10.63 22.87
N GLU A 210 3.11 -11.03 24.13
CA GLU A 210 3.41 -12.38 24.57
C GLU A 210 2.55 -13.41 23.84
N GLY A 211 3.18 -14.50 23.40
CA GLY A 211 2.50 -15.56 22.66
C GLY A 211 3.42 -16.73 22.38
N LYS A 212 2.88 -17.77 21.75
CA LYS A 212 3.60 -18.98 21.33
C LYS A 212 3.31 -19.27 19.86
N VAL A 213 4.33 -19.70 19.13
CA VAL A 213 4.15 -20.32 17.81
C VAL A 213 3.55 -21.72 18.03
N VAL A 214 2.38 -21.98 17.45
CA VAL A 214 1.61 -23.24 17.62
C VAL A 214 1.52 -24.09 16.36
N LEU A 215 1.92 -23.53 15.22
CA LEU A 215 2.10 -24.23 13.95
C LEU A 215 3.29 -23.60 13.24
N ARG A 216 4.15 -24.43 12.63
CA ARG A 216 5.15 -24.00 11.65
C ARG A 216 5.13 -24.97 10.47
N ASN A 217 4.94 -24.45 9.27
CA ASN A 217 5.08 -25.21 8.04
C ASN A 217 6.02 -24.47 7.07
N GLN A 218 6.08 -24.90 5.81
CA GLN A 218 6.96 -24.32 4.80
C GLN A 218 6.67 -22.85 4.44
N LEU A 219 5.50 -22.32 4.79
CA LEU A 219 5.05 -20.98 4.41
C LEU A 219 4.74 -20.06 5.60
N ILE A 220 4.25 -20.60 6.72
CA ILE A 220 3.80 -19.81 7.86
C ILE A 220 4.31 -20.34 9.20
N GLU A 221 4.42 -19.41 10.14
CA GLU A 221 4.25 -19.66 11.57
C GLU A 221 2.88 -19.12 12.01
N LEU A 222 2.08 -19.91 12.73
CA LEU A 222 0.88 -19.40 13.39
C LEU A 222 1.20 -19.09 14.84
N ILE A 223 0.97 -17.85 15.25
CA ILE A 223 1.17 -17.38 16.62
C ILE A 223 -0.18 -17.37 17.32
N GLN A 224 -0.27 -18.00 18.48
CA GLN A 224 -1.35 -17.80 19.46
C GLN A 224 -0.83 -16.83 20.52
N TYR A 225 -1.56 -15.74 20.79
CA TYR A 225 -1.17 -14.79 21.82
C TYR A 225 -1.68 -15.19 23.20
N THR A 226 -0.87 -14.92 24.23
CA THR A 226 -1.19 -15.26 25.62
C THR A 226 -2.35 -14.39 26.11
N PRO A 227 -3.47 -14.97 26.57
CA PRO A 227 -4.60 -14.22 27.12
C PRO A 227 -4.19 -13.36 28.32
N THR A 228 -4.68 -12.12 28.40
CA THR A 228 -4.41 -11.19 29.52
C THR A 228 -5.62 -10.93 30.40
N THR A 229 -6.72 -11.67 30.21
CA THR A 229 -8.00 -11.53 30.93
C THR A 229 -8.42 -12.87 31.54
N GLU A 230 -9.20 -12.82 32.63
CA GLU A 230 -9.70 -14.04 33.29
C GLU A 230 -10.71 -14.82 32.43
N LYS A 231 -11.43 -14.12 31.55
CA LYS A 231 -12.37 -14.68 30.58
C LYS A 231 -12.11 -14.10 29.20
N VAL A 232 -12.39 -14.89 28.18
CA VAL A 232 -12.30 -14.49 26.77
C VAL A 232 -13.61 -14.79 26.05
N HIS A 233 -13.84 -14.12 24.92
CA HIS A 233 -14.87 -14.48 23.96
C HIS A 233 -14.61 -15.91 23.43
N PRO A 234 -15.66 -16.75 23.29
CA PRO A 234 -15.53 -18.12 22.80
C PRO A 234 -14.91 -18.21 21.40
N GLU A 235 -15.33 -17.35 20.49
CA GLU A 235 -14.88 -17.30 19.10
C GLU A 235 -13.50 -16.64 18.99
N PRO A 236 -12.46 -17.35 18.53
CA PRO A 236 -11.15 -16.76 18.34
C PRO A 236 -11.11 -15.83 17.12
N ILE A 237 -10.13 -14.91 17.13
CA ILE A 237 -9.80 -14.08 15.98
C ILE A 237 -8.58 -14.66 15.27
N LEU A 238 -8.69 -14.93 13.97
CA LEU A 238 -7.56 -15.28 13.10
C LEU A 238 -7.19 -14.08 12.22
N ILE A 239 -5.96 -13.59 12.38
CA ILE A 239 -5.42 -12.46 11.62
C ILE A 239 -4.54 -12.96 10.47
N ILE A 240 -4.88 -12.55 9.25
CA ILE A 240 -4.19 -12.83 8.00
C ILE A 240 -3.57 -11.52 7.48
N PRO A 241 -2.33 -11.19 7.87
CA PRO A 241 -1.66 -9.97 7.42
C PRO A 241 -1.21 -10.11 5.97
N ALA A 242 -0.91 -8.98 5.32
CA ALA A 242 -0.18 -9.00 4.05
C ALA A 242 1.24 -9.56 4.25
N TRP A 243 1.80 -10.17 3.21
CA TRP A 243 3.16 -10.70 3.19
C TRP A 243 4.11 -9.91 2.29
N ILE A 244 3.65 -8.78 1.74
CA ILE A 244 4.49 -7.77 1.07
C ILE A 244 5.47 -7.11 2.05
N MET A 245 5.05 -7.03 3.31
CA MET A 245 5.83 -6.58 4.46
C MET A 245 5.54 -7.54 5.61
N LYS A 246 6.27 -7.42 6.72
CA LYS A 246 6.10 -8.32 7.87
C LYS A 246 4.83 -8.02 8.67
N TYR A 247 4.30 -9.05 9.33
CA TYR A 247 3.00 -8.96 10.02
C TYR A 247 2.96 -7.92 11.16
N TYR A 248 4.12 -7.59 11.73
CA TYR A 248 4.21 -6.80 12.95
C TYR A 248 3.81 -5.33 12.79
N VAL A 249 3.36 -4.89 11.61
CA VAL A 249 2.57 -3.66 11.49
C VAL A 249 1.30 -3.68 12.35
N LEU A 250 0.75 -4.87 12.61
CA LEU A 250 -0.41 -5.08 13.50
C LEU A 250 0.00 -5.34 14.95
N ASP A 251 1.30 -5.45 15.23
CA ASP A 251 1.90 -5.64 16.56
C ASP A 251 3.21 -4.84 16.65
N LEU A 252 3.14 -3.52 16.44
CA LEU A 252 4.31 -2.62 16.46
C LEU A 252 4.84 -2.47 17.91
N SER A 253 4.89 -1.25 18.44
CA SER A 253 5.21 -1.01 19.83
C SER A 253 4.03 -1.36 20.74
N PRO A 254 4.24 -1.60 22.04
CA PRO A 254 3.15 -1.90 22.97
C PRO A 254 1.99 -0.90 22.94
N HIS A 255 2.26 0.38 22.70
CA HIS A 255 1.25 1.44 22.74
C HIS A 255 0.38 1.50 21.49
N ASN A 256 0.79 0.92 20.36
CA ASN A 256 0.09 0.97 19.07
C ASN A 256 -0.09 -0.43 18.42
N SER A 257 -0.02 -1.49 19.21
CA SER A 257 -0.31 -2.86 18.78
C SER A 257 -1.82 -3.15 18.77
N LEU A 258 -2.36 -3.47 17.59
CA LEU A 258 -3.74 -3.92 17.42
C LEU A 258 -3.94 -5.30 18.04
N ILE A 259 -2.94 -6.18 17.90
CA ILE A 259 -2.97 -7.52 18.47
C ILE A 259 -3.06 -7.45 20.00
N ARG A 260 -2.20 -6.66 20.63
CA ARG A 260 -2.24 -6.43 22.09
C ARG A 260 -3.59 -5.86 22.52
N TYR A 261 -4.13 -4.92 21.74
CA TYR A 261 -5.44 -4.35 22.01
C TYR A 261 -6.53 -5.43 22.00
N LEU A 262 -6.60 -6.30 20.99
CA LEU A 262 -7.58 -7.38 20.90
C LEU A 262 -7.46 -8.40 22.04
N VAL A 263 -6.23 -8.77 22.41
CA VAL A 263 -5.98 -9.64 23.57
C VAL A 263 -6.50 -8.98 24.86
N ALA A 264 -6.26 -7.68 25.03
CA ALA A 264 -6.75 -6.91 26.17
C ALA A 264 -8.28 -6.73 26.18
N GLN A 265 -8.93 -6.77 25.02
CA GLN A 265 -10.40 -6.80 24.91
C GLN A 265 -11.00 -8.20 25.20
N GLY A 266 -10.17 -9.19 25.54
CA GLY A 266 -10.63 -10.53 25.90
C GLY A 266 -10.90 -11.43 24.70
N HIS A 267 -10.20 -11.25 23.58
CA HIS A 267 -10.25 -12.23 22.49
C HIS A 267 -9.09 -13.23 22.57
N THR A 268 -9.33 -14.48 22.19
CA THR A 268 -8.25 -15.40 21.83
C THR A 268 -7.76 -15.02 20.44
N VAL A 269 -6.52 -14.54 20.31
CA VAL A 269 -5.99 -14.01 19.04
C VAL A 269 -4.95 -14.96 18.46
N PHE A 270 -5.09 -15.25 17.17
CA PHE A 270 -4.11 -15.93 16.34
C PHE A 270 -3.65 -15.01 15.21
N CYS A 271 -2.38 -15.05 14.83
CA CYS A 271 -1.87 -14.30 13.69
C CYS A 271 -0.88 -15.14 12.87
N ILE A 272 -1.01 -15.05 11.55
CA ILE A 272 -0.08 -15.66 10.61
C ILE A 272 1.18 -14.79 10.48
N SER A 273 2.34 -15.38 10.74
CA SER A 273 3.65 -14.83 10.40
C SER A 273 4.21 -15.56 9.18
N TRP A 274 4.22 -14.89 8.03
CA TRP A 274 4.69 -15.44 6.76
C TRP A 274 6.21 -15.62 6.72
N LYS A 275 6.69 -16.70 6.09
CA LYS A 275 8.10 -16.92 5.76
C LYS A 275 8.54 -15.87 4.73
N ASN A 276 9.70 -15.26 4.93
CA ASN A 276 10.34 -14.45 3.88
C ASN A 276 10.95 -15.41 2.83
N PRO A 277 10.40 -15.49 1.60
CA PRO A 277 10.73 -16.55 0.66
C PRO A 277 12.17 -16.44 0.15
N ASP A 278 12.74 -17.55 -0.29
CA ASP A 278 14.04 -17.61 -0.96
C ASP A 278 13.91 -18.12 -2.41
N ALA A 279 15.03 -18.31 -3.10
CA ALA A 279 15.02 -18.74 -4.51
C ALA A 279 14.37 -20.13 -4.71
N GLY A 280 14.37 -20.98 -3.68
CA GLY A 280 13.72 -22.29 -3.68
C GLY A 280 12.20 -22.20 -3.60
N ASP A 281 11.65 -21.08 -3.14
CA ASP A 281 10.22 -20.86 -3.00
C ASP A 281 9.56 -20.30 -4.27
N ARG A 282 10.31 -20.17 -5.38
CA ARG A 282 9.88 -19.48 -6.61
C ARG A 282 8.55 -19.97 -7.21
N ASP A 283 8.24 -21.25 -6.99
CA ASP A 283 7.07 -21.94 -7.54
C ASP A 283 5.87 -21.95 -6.58
N LEU A 284 5.97 -21.29 -5.42
CA LEU A 284 4.82 -21.00 -4.56
C LEU A 284 3.94 -19.96 -5.24
N GLY A 285 2.67 -20.32 -5.47
CA GLY A 285 1.62 -19.49 -6.05
C GLY A 285 0.52 -19.19 -5.04
N MET A 286 -0.53 -18.51 -5.48
CA MET A 286 -1.68 -18.13 -4.64
C MET A 286 -2.40 -19.34 -4.02
N ASP A 287 -2.47 -20.47 -4.74
CA ASP A 287 -3.08 -21.71 -4.22
C ASP A 287 -2.28 -22.25 -3.02
N GLU A 288 -0.95 -22.21 -3.07
CA GLU A 288 -0.11 -22.61 -1.93
C GLU A 288 -0.29 -21.67 -0.70
N TYR A 289 -0.57 -20.38 -0.91
CA TYR A 289 -0.89 -19.44 0.16
C TYR A 289 -2.28 -19.69 0.78
N LEU A 290 -3.26 -20.10 -0.02
CA LEU A 290 -4.56 -20.54 0.48
C LEU A 290 -4.43 -21.85 1.29
N GLU A 291 -3.66 -22.80 0.77
CA GLU A 291 -3.50 -24.14 1.32
C GLU A 291 -2.65 -24.14 2.60
N PHE A 292 -1.40 -23.72 2.50
CA PHE A 292 -0.43 -23.75 3.60
C PHE A 292 -0.52 -22.52 4.50
N GLY A 293 -1.19 -21.46 4.06
CA GLY A 293 -1.47 -20.28 4.87
C GLY A 293 -2.84 -20.37 5.53
N LEU A 294 -3.88 -19.94 4.80
CA LEU A 294 -5.23 -19.77 5.36
C LEU A 294 -5.82 -21.09 5.88
N ARG A 295 -5.84 -22.15 5.06
CA ARG A 295 -6.49 -23.43 5.44
C ARG A 295 -5.76 -24.11 6.59
N ALA A 296 -4.43 -24.20 6.52
CA ALA A 296 -3.63 -24.75 7.61
C ALA A 296 -3.81 -23.97 8.93
N ALA A 297 -3.94 -22.64 8.88
CA ALA A 297 -4.20 -21.83 10.07
C ALA A 297 -5.61 -22.09 10.63
N LEU A 298 -6.63 -22.17 9.79
CA LEU A 298 -8.00 -22.52 10.22
C LEU A 298 -8.05 -23.92 10.86
N ASP A 299 -7.39 -24.91 10.25
CA ASP A 299 -7.31 -26.27 10.78
C ASP A 299 -6.65 -26.30 12.17
N ALA A 300 -5.60 -25.50 12.38
CA ALA A 300 -4.95 -25.34 13.68
C ALA A 300 -5.85 -24.63 14.70
N VAL A 301 -6.50 -23.53 14.33
CA VAL A 301 -7.39 -22.78 15.22
C VAL A 301 -8.56 -23.63 15.68
N THR A 302 -9.26 -24.32 14.76
CA THR A 302 -10.36 -25.24 15.10
C THR A 302 -9.88 -26.43 15.94
N SER A 303 -8.62 -26.85 15.77
CA SER A 303 -8.04 -27.90 16.62
C SER A 303 -7.61 -27.39 17.99
N ILE A 304 -7.33 -26.11 18.18
CA ILE A 304 -6.97 -25.55 19.50
C ILE A 304 -8.23 -25.14 20.26
N VAL A 305 -9.16 -24.49 19.58
CA VAL A 305 -10.44 -23.99 20.11
C VAL A 305 -11.58 -24.73 19.39
N PRO A 306 -11.92 -25.96 19.81
CA PRO A 306 -12.91 -26.80 19.14
C PRO A 306 -14.32 -26.25 19.33
N GLU A 307 -15.21 -26.59 18.39
CA GLU A 307 -16.65 -26.29 18.45
C GLU A 307 -16.98 -24.78 18.51
N GLN A 308 -16.02 -23.92 18.14
CA GLN A 308 -16.20 -22.47 18.04
C GLN A 308 -16.03 -22.02 16.60
N GLY A 309 -16.83 -21.03 16.21
CA GLY A 309 -16.65 -20.31 14.95
C GLY A 309 -15.48 -19.33 15.04
N ILE A 310 -14.96 -18.89 13.90
CA ILE A 310 -13.77 -18.03 13.81
C ILE A 310 -14.14 -16.66 13.24
N HIS A 311 -13.71 -15.60 13.92
CA HIS A 311 -13.66 -14.26 13.34
C HIS A 311 -12.38 -14.14 12.52
N ALA A 312 -12.48 -14.05 11.20
CA ALA A 312 -11.29 -13.88 10.35
C ALA A 312 -11.07 -12.39 10.03
N ALA A 313 -9.83 -11.92 10.13
CA ALA A 313 -9.46 -10.55 9.83
C ALA A 313 -8.25 -10.52 8.90
N GLY A 314 -8.42 -10.00 7.69
CA GLY A 314 -7.36 -9.91 6.71
C GLY A 314 -6.94 -8.46 6.45
N TYR A 315 -5.64 -8.22 6.35
CA TYR A 315 -5.08 -6.88 6.12
C TYR A 315 -4.39 -6.77 4.76
N CYS A 316 -4.76 -5.75 3.98
CA CYS A 316 -4.22 -5.47 2.64
C CYS A 316 -4.29 -6.73 1.74
N LEU A 317 -3.18 -7.20 1.18
CA LEU A 317 -3.13 -8.43 0.37
C LEU A 317 -3.60 -9.69 1.15
N GLY A 318 -3.37 -9.73 2.46
CA GLY A 318 -3.92 -10.78 3.33
C GLY A 318 -5.45 -10.75 3.43
N GLY A 319 -6.06 -9.57 3.32
CA GLY A 319 -7.51 -9.40 3.18
C GLY A 319 -8.03 -9.85 1.82
N THR A 320 -7.30 -9.58 0.74
CA THR A 320 -7.64 -10.14 -0.58
C THR A 320 -7.55 -11.67 -0.59
N LEU A 321 -6.51 -12.25 0.03
CA LEU A 321 -6.39 -13.70 0.21
C LEU A 321 -7.55 -14.25 1.05
N LEU A 322 -7.93 -13.58 2.14
CA LEU A 322 -9.07 -13.96 2.96
C LEU A 322 -10.38 -13.91 2.17
N ALA A 323 -10.61 -12.88 1.35
CA ALA A 323 -11.81 -12.81 0.51
C ALA A 323 -11.88 -13.97 -0.49
N ILE A 324 -10.76 -14.27 -1.18
CA ILE A 324 -10.67 -15.42 -2.10
C ILE A 324 -10.96 -16.74 -1.36
N GLY A 325 -10.34 -16.92 -0.19
CA GLY A 325 -10.49 -18.12 0.62
C GLY A 325 -11.90 -18.28 1.21
N ALA A 326 -12.47 -17.20 1.74
CA ALA A 326 -13.83 -17.20 2.28
C ALA A 326 -14.87 -17.49 1.19
N SER A 327 -14.70 -16.97 -0.03
CA SER A 327 -15.54 -17.34 -1.18
C SER A 327 -15.40 -18.81 -1.54
N ALA A 328 -14.18 -19.37 -1.51
CA ALA A 328 -13.96 -20.80 -1.75
C ALA A 328 -14.61 -21.67 -0.66
N MET A 329 -14.48 -21.27 0.61
CA MET A 329 -15.12 -21.92 1.75
C MET A 329 -16.64 -21.93 1.61
N ALA A 330 -17.24 -20.79 1.28
CA ALA A 330 -18.68 -20.69 1.06
C ALA A 330 -19.16 -21.59 -0.08
N ARG A 331 -18.47 -21.56 -1.23
CA ARG A 331 -18.73 -22.45 -2.38
C ARG A 331 -18.68 -23.93 -1.99
N ASP A 332 -17.74 -24.30 -1.13
CA ASP A 332 -17.46 -25.68 -0.75
C ASP A 332 -18.19 -26.12 0.54
N GLY A 333 -19.03 -25.27 1.11
CA GLY A 333 -19.88 -25.57 2.28
C GLY A 333 -19.14 -25.56 3.62
N ASP A 334 -17.97 -24.93 3.70
CA ASP A 334 -17.21 -24.75 4.93
C ASP A 334 -17.71 -23.53 5.71
N THR A 335 -18.30 -23.80 6.89
CA THR A 335 -19.00 -22.81 7.73
C THR A 335 -18.20 -22.38 8.96
N ARG A 336 -16.88 -22.62 8.99
CA ARG A 336 -16.04 -22.30 10.16
C ARG A 336 -15.93 -20.81 10.48
N LEU A 337 -16.16 -19.93 9.51
CA LEU A 337 -16.14 -18.48 9.73
C LEU A 337 -17.49 -17.99 10.24
N VAL A 338 -17.49 -17.17 11.27
CA VAL A 338 -18.71 -16.47 11.77
C VAL A 338 -18.75 -15.01 11.32
N SER A 339 -17.59 -14.43 11.01
CA SER A 339 -17.51 -13.10 10.41
C SER A 339 -16.18 -12.88 9.69
N VAL A 340 -16.15 -11.91 8.77
CA VAL A 340 -14.98 -11.54 7.98
C VAL A 340 -14.69 -10.06 8.15
N SER A 341 -13.46 -9.69 8.50
CA SER A 341 -13.00 -8.30 8.56
C SER A 341 -11.95 -8.06 7.48
N LEU A 342 -12.15 -7.05 6.63
CA LEU A 342 -11.26 -6.67 5.53
C LEU A 342 -10.68 -5.28 5.79
N LEU A 343 -9.39 -5.24 6.14
CA LEU A 343 -8.71 -4.01 6.54
C LEU A 343 -7.86 -3.50 5.37
N ALA A 344 -8.24 -2.37 4.77
CA ALA A 344 -7.58 -1.79 3.60
C ALA A 344 -7.31 -2.81 2.47
N ALA A 345 -8.27 -3.71 2.22
CA ALA A 345 -8.14 -4.82 1.29
C ALA A 345 -9.05 -4.62 0.07
N GLN A 346 -8.50 -4.84 -1.12
CA GLN A 346 -9.24 -4.72 -2.37
C GLN A 346 -9.78 -6.08 -2.81
N THR A 347 -11.04 -6.11 -3.22
CA THR A 347 -11.68 -7.23 -3.92
C THR A 347 -11.98 -6.91 -5.39
N ASP A 348 -11.86 -5.64 -5.77
CA ASP A 348 -11.99 -5.12 -7.12
C ASP A 348 -10.78 -4.23 -7.46
N PHE A 349 -10.06 -4.58 -8.52
CA PHE A 349 -8.85 -3.91 -8.98
C PHE A 349 -9.05 -3.12 -10.28
N SER A 350 -10.29 -2.78 -10.64
CA SER A 350 -10.58 -1.92 -11.81
C SER A 350 -10.09 -0.49 -11.63
N GLU A 351 -10.01 -0.01 -10.39
CA GLU A 351 -9.50 1.32 -10.03
C GLU A 351 -8.54 1.21 -8.83
N PRO A 352 -7.41 0.50 -8.95
CA PRO A 352 -6.63 0.09 -7.80
C PRO A 352 -5.66 1.18 -7.29
N GLY A 353 -5.91 2.43 -7.70
CA GLY A 353 -5.07 3.58 -7.39
C GLY A 353 -3.95 3.81 -8.40
N GLU A 354 -3.01 4.66 -8.00
CA GLU A 354 -1.90 5.10 -8.86
C GLU A 354 -0.96 3.95 -9.24
N LEU A 355 -0.97 2.84 -8.50
CA LEU A 355 -0.24 1.61 -8.85
C LEU A 355 -0.62 1.07 -10.23
N SER A 356 -1.85 1.32 -10.72
CA SER A 356 -2.26 0.94 -12.08
C SER A 356 -1.39 1.55 -13.19
N LEU A 357 -0.75 2.70 -12.94
CA LEU A 357 0.17 3.34 -13.89
C LEU A 357 1.37 2.47 -14.25
N PHE A 358 1.77 1.60 -13.31
CA PHE A 358 2.91 0.70 -13.44
C PHE A 358 2.48 -0.75 -13.64
N ILE A 359 1.23 -1.01 -14.02
CA ILE A 359 0.73 -2.36 -14.24
C ILE A 359 0.04 -2.41 -15.60
N ASN A 360 0.82 -2.81 -16.60
CA ASN A 360 0.37 -3.15 -17.94
C ASN A 360 1.11 -4.42 -18.40
N GLU A 361 0.70 -4.99 -19.53
CA GLU A 361 1.29 -6.24 -20.04
C GLU A 361 2.81 -6.16 -20.23
N SER A 362 3.34 -5.07 -20.81
CA SER A 362 4.78 -4.89 -21.02
C SER A 362 5.55 -4.84 -19.70
N GLN A 363 5.03 -4.10 -18.73
CA GLN A 363 5.61 -3.92 -17.42
C GLN A 363 5.59 -5.22 -16.58
N VAL A 364 4.50 -5.98 -16.66
CA VAL A 364 4.39 -7.30 -16.01
C VAL A 364 5.36 -8.28 -16.66
N ALA A 365 5.47 -8.31 -17.98
CA ALA A 365 6.43 -9.18 -18.68
C ALA A 365 7.89 -8.89 -18.29
N LEU A 366 8.24 -7.61 -18.11
CA LEU A 366 9.57 -7.19 -17.69
C LEU A 366 9.90 -7.63 -16.25
N LEU A 367 8.92 -7.49 -15.34
CA LEU A 367 9.02 -7.98 -13.97
C LEU A 367 9.13 -9.51 -13.92
N GLU A 368 8.35 -10.23 -14.75
CA GLU A 368 8.42 -11.68 -14.88
C GLU A 368 9.80 -12.14 -15.37
N ALA A 369 10.38 -11.45 -16.36
CA ALA A 369 11.73 -11.74 -16.84
C ALA A 369 12.77 -11.51 -15.74
N SER A 370 12.69 -10.39 -15.01
CA SER A 370 13.55 -10.09 -13.87
C SER A 370 13.47 -11.18 -12.77
N MET A 371 12.25 -11.58 -12.39
CA MET A 371 12.02 -12.64 -11.41
C MET A 371 12.38 -14.04 -11.92
N ALA A 372 12.44 -14.26 -13.24
CA ALA A 372 12.90 -15.53 -13.80
C ALA A 372 14.36 -15.82 -13.42
N GLN A 373 15.17 -14.77 -13.23
CA GLN A 373 16.57 -14.88 -12.81
C GLN A 373 16.71 -15.15 -11.31
N THR A 374 16.00 -14.41 -10.46
CA THR A 374 16.16 -14.43 -8.99
C THR A 374 15.25 -15.44 -8.29
N GLY A 375 14.12 -15.80 -8.89
CA GLY A 375 13.06 -16.63 -8.30
C GLY A 375 12.04 -15.86 -7.46
N TYR A 376 12.29 -14.58 -7.18
CA TYR A 376 11.42 -13.71 -6.38
C TYR A 376 11.62 -12.22 -6.72
N LEU A 377 10.64 -11.40 -6.38
CA LEU A 377 10.78 -9.95 -6.36
C LEU A 377 11.42 -9.50 -5.04
N THR A 378 12.41 -8.62 -5.11
CA THR A 378 13.04 -8.02 -3.92
C THR A 378 12.24 -6.81 -3.42
N SER A 379 12.41 -6.48 -2.13
CA SER A 379 11.80 -5.28 -1.55
C SER A 379 12.28 -4.00 -2.24
N ASP A 380 13.56 -3.90 -2.61
CA ASP A 380 14.12 -2.73 -3.29
C ASP A 380 13.48 -2.47 -4.66
N GLN A 381 13.26 -3.53 -5.44
CA GLN A 381 12.59 -3.43 -6.74
C GLN A 381 11.14 -2.95 -6.60
N MET A 382 10.45 -3.36 -5.54
CA MET A 382 9.10 -2.89 -5.25
C MET A 382 9.10 -1.44 -4.73
N SER A 383 10.05 -1.10 -3.87
CA SER A 383 10.22 0.23 -3.29
C SER A 383 10.46 1.30 -4.36
N GLY A 384 11.20 0.98 -5.43
CA GLY A 384 11.42 1.90 -6.56
C GLY A 384 10.13 2.40 -7.21
N ALA A 385 9.14 1.52 -7.45
CA ALA A 385 7.85 1.91 -8.03
C ALA A 385 7.04 2.80 -7.06
N PHE A 386 7.03 2.47 -5.77
CA PHE A 386 6.36 3.30 -4.74
C PHE A 386 7.04 4.66 -4.53
N GLN A 387 8.38 4.73 -4.61
CA GLN A 387 9.14 5.98 -4.52
C GLN A 387 8.84 6.91 -5.70
N LEU A 388 8.69 6.36 -6.91
CA LEU A 388 8.29 7.15 -8.08
C LEU A 388 6.87 7.68 -7.95
N LEU A 389 5.95 6.89 -7.38
CA LEU A 389 4.58 7.34 -7.11
C LEU A 389 4.50 8.50 -6.12
N ARG A 390 5.42 8.56 -5.14
CA ARG A 390 5.51 9.65 -4.16
C ARG A 390 6.88 10.33 -4.13
N SER A 391 7.37 10.70 -5.30
CA SER A 391 8.69 11.33 -5.45
C SER A 391 8.83 12.59 -4.60
N TYR A 392 7.80 13.44 -4.51
CA TYR A 392 7.83 14.57 -3.57
C TYR A 392 8.04 14.16 -2.11
N ASP A 393 7.17 13.31 -1.56
CA ASP A 393 7.22 12.98 -0.13
C ASP A 393 8.47 12.15 0.23
N LEU A 394 8.88 11.22 -0.63
CA LEU A 394 9.92 10.23 -0.31
C LEU A 394 11.33 10.61 -0.79
N ILE A 395 11.45 11.39 -1.87
CA ILE A 395 12.74 11.78 -2.44
C ILE A 395 13.02 13.24 -2.12
N TRP A 396 12.15 14.15 -2.58
CA TRP A 396 12.43 15.59 -2.51
C TRP A 396 12.32 16.16 -1.10
N SER A 397 11.30 15.75 -0.32
CA SER A 397 11.15 16.23 1.06
C SER A 397 12.30 15.76 1.96
N ARG A 398 12.75 14.50 1.76
CA ARG A 398 13.92 13.97 2.46
C ARG A 398 15.19 14.73 2.10
N MET A 399 15.41 14.99 0.81
CA MET A 399 16.56 15.76 0.35
C MET A 399 16.59 17.16 0.98
N ILE A 400 15.44 17.84 1.06
CA ILE A 400 15.35 19.17 1.66
C ILE A 400 15.57 19.08 3.18
N ASP A 401 14.79 18.26 3.89
CA ASP A 401 14.80 18.24 5.35
C ASP A 401 16.11 17.67 5.90
N GLU A 402 16.51 16.49 5.43
CA GLU A 402 17.62 15.75 6.04
C GLU A 402 18.98 16.22 5.52
N TYR A 403 19.09 16.60 4.24
CA TYR A 403 20.39 16.92 3.62
C TYR A 403 20.62 18.43 3.45
N LEU A 404 19.60 19.25 3.20
CA LEU A 404 19.77 20.70 3.09
C LEU A 404 19.54 21.42 4.42
N LEU A 405 18.48 21.08 5.14
CA LEU A 405 18.19 21.67 6.46
C LEU A 405 18.93 20.94 7.59
N GLY A 406 19.43 19.73 7.36
CA GLY A 406 20.14 18.93 8.36
C GLY A 406 19.23 18.41 9.49
N ASP A 407 17.91 18.43 9.29
CA ASP A 407 16.89 18.00 10.24
C ASP A 407 16.47 16.56 9.94
N ARG A 408 17.27 15.60 10.41
CA ARG A 408 16.94 14.18 10.28
C ARG A 408 15.68 13.87 11.11
N ARG A 409 14.65 13.32 10.46
CA ARG A 409 13.41 12.94 11.16
C ARG A 409 13.69 11.77 12.12
N PRO A 410 13.19 11.80 13.36
CA PRO A 410 13.34 10.67 14.26
C PRO A 410 12.70 9.41 13.67
N MET A 411 13.41 8.28 13.80
CA MET A 411 12.87 6.98 13.40
C MET A 411 11.65 6.64 14.27
N THR A 412 10.55 6.27 13.63
CA THR A 412 9.37 5.71 14.30
C THR A 412 9.31 4.20 14.08
N ASP A 413 8.53 3.50 14.88
CA ASP A 413 8.31 2.05 14.71
C ASP A 413 7.70 1.70 13.35
N LEU A 414 6.76 2.51 12.85
CA LEU A 414 6.18 2.32 11.53
C LEU A 414 7.21 2.55 10.41
N MET A 415 8.14 3.50 10.58
CA MET A 415 9.22 3.71 9.62
C MET A 415 10.24 2.57 9.65
N ALA A 416 10.59 2.07 10.83
CA ALA A 416 11.46 0.91 11.00
C ALA A 416 10.84 -0.35 10.37
N TRP A 417 9.54 -0.58 10.57
CA TRP A 417 8.80 -1.64 9.89
C TRP A 417 8.82 -1.48 8.37
N ASN A 418 8.63 -0.26 7.86
CA ASN A 418 8.62 0.00 6.41
C ASN A 418 10.01 -0.23 5.77
N ALA A 419 11.09 -0.16 6.55
CA ALA A 419 12.43 -0.49 6.10
C ALA A 419 12.73 -2.00 6.12
N ASP A 420 11.91 -2.80 6.80
CA ASP A 420 12.09 -4.25 6.98
C ASP A 420 11.21 -5.04 5.98
N GLY A 421 11.52 -4.88 4.70
CA GLY A 421 10.77 -5.47 3.61
C GLY A 421 10.95 -6.97 3.42
N THR A 422 9.99 -7.59 2.74
CA THR A 422 10.03 -9.02 2.39
C THR A 422 10.16 -9.22 0.87
N ARG A 423 10.37 -10.47 0.48
CA ARG A 423 10.41 -10.91 -0.92
C ARG A 423 9.06 -11.54 -1.31
N LEU A 424 8.77 -11.55 -2.61
CA LEU A 424 7.56 -12.21 -3.15
C LEU A 424 7.96 -13.30 -4.15
N PRO A 425 7.44 -14.54 -4.04
CA PRO A 425 7.76 -15.59 -5.01
C PRO A 425 7.31 -15.22 -6.42
N ALA A 426 8.10 -15.58 -7.43
CA ALA A 426 7.85 -15.23 -8.82
C ALA A 426 6.46 -15.64 -9.30
N LYS A 427 6.07 -16.90 -9.06
CA LYS A 427 4.76 -17.43 -9.48
C LYS A 427 3.60 -16.71 -8.79
N MET A 428 3.65 -16.54 -7.47
CA MET A 428 2.61 -15.84 -6.71
C MET A 428 2.47 -14.38 -7.19
N HIS A 429 3.58 -13.65 -7.34
CA HIS A 429 3.53 -12.25 -7.76
C HIS A 429 3.00 -12.08 -9.19
N SER A 430 3.41 -12.93 -10.14
CA SER A 430 2.85 -12.96 -11.49
C SER A 430 1.34 -13.24 -11.48
N GLN A 431 0.89 -14.23 -10.71
CA GLN A 431 -0.54 -14.52 -10.55
C GLN A 431 -1.30 -13.35 -9.94
N TYR A 432 -0.72 -12.66 -8.96
CA TYR A 432 -1.30 -11.49 -8.33
C TYR A 432 -1.52 -10.35 -9.34
N LEU A 433 -0.48 -9.96 -10.09
CA LEU A 433 -0.59 -8.90 -11.09
C LEU A 433 -1.52 -9.27 -12.25
N ARG A 434 -1.38 -10.46 -12.82
CA ARG A 434 -2.18 -10.88 -13.99
C ARG A 434 -3.65 -11.10 -13.63
N ARG A 435 -3.94 -11.88 -12.59
CA ARG A 435 -5.33 -12.25 -12.27
C ARG A 435 -6.09 -11.13 -11.59
N LEU A 436 -5.44 -10.33 -10.74
CA LEU A 436 -6.13 -9.28 -10.00
C LEU A 436 -6.00 -7.92 -10.70
N TYR A 437 -4.79 -7.38 -10.86
CA TYR A 437 -4.64 -6.04 -11.42
C TYR A 437 -4.99 -5.93 -12.91
N LEU A 438 -4.57 -6.88 -13.75
CA LEU A 438 -4.85 -6.82 -15.19
C LEU A 438 -6.24 -7.33 -15.53
N ASN A 439 -6.58 -8.55 -15.09
CA ASN A 439 -7.81 -9.21 -15.51
C ASN A 439 -9.00 -8.99 -14.57
N ASN A 440 -8.76 -8.53 -13.34
CA ASN A 440 -9.76 -8.35 -12.29
C ASN A 440 -10.65 -9.60 -12.10
N ASP A 441 -10.04 -10.78 -12.14
CA ASP A 441 -10.75 -12.07 -12.15
C ASP A 441 -11.57 -12.31 -10.88
N LEU A 442 -11.21 -11.72 -9.74
CA LEU A 442 -11.94 -11.88 -8.48
C LEU A 442 -13.30 -11.19 -8.50
N SER A 443 -13.34 -9.89 -8.80
CA SER A 443 -14.62 -9.14 -8.90
C SER A 443 -15.49 -9.64 -10.05
N ALA A 444 -14.87 -10.16 -11.10
CA ALA A 444 -15.57 -10.71 -12.24
C ALA A 444 -16.05 -12.17 -12.04
N GLY A 445 -15.81 -12.78 -10.88
CA GLY A 445 -16.25 -14.15 -10.57
C GLY A 445 -15.54 -15.24 -11.37
N ARG A 446 -14.32 -14.98 -11.87
CA ARG A 446 -13.51 -15.92 -12.67
C ARG A 446 -12.27 -16.43 -11.94
N TYR A 447 -11.95 -15.90 -10.76
CA TYR A 447 -10.72 -16.27 -10.05
C TYR A 447 -10.76 -17.75 -9.66
N PRO A 448 -9.83 -18.59 -10.14
CA PRO A 448 -9.86 -20.02 -9.85
C PRO A 448 -9.19 -20.31 -8.50
N VAL A 449 -9.90 -21.07 -7.66
CA VAL A 449 -9.37 -21.73 -6.47
C VAL A 449 -9.58 -23.23 -6.66
N THR A 450 -8.50 -24.01 -6.59
CA THR A 450 -8.50 -25.46 -6.88
C THR A 450 -9.15 -25.81 -8.23
N GLY A 451 -8.92 -24.96 -9.24
CA GLY A 451 -9.41 -25.14 -10.61
C GLY A 451 -10.88 -24.76 -10.83
N ARG A 452 -11.61 -24.35 -9.79
CA ARG A 452 -13.00 -23.88 -9.90
C ARG A 452 -13.08 -22.38 -9.58
N PRO A 453 -13.88 -21.59 -10.31
CA PRO A 453 -14.04 -20.17 -10.00
C PRO A 453 -14.69 -19.96 -8.63
N VAL A 454 -14.51 -18.77 -8.07
CA VAL A 454 -15.16 -18.32 -6.83
C VAL A 454 -15.83 -16.96 -7.04
N SER A 455 -16.88 -16.68 -6.27
CA SER A 455 -17.57 -15.39 -6.25
C SER A 455 -17.48 -14.76 -4.86
N VAL A 456 -17.12 -13.47 -4.80
CA VAL A 456 -17.17 -12.69 -3.55
C VAL A 456 -18.59 -12.63 -2.99
N GLY A 457 -19.61 -12.73 -3.85
CA GLY A 457 -21.02 -12.76 -3.46
C GLY A 457 -21.45 -14.01 -2.69
N ASP A 458 -20.64 -15.08 -2.70
CA ASP A 458 -20.93 -16.30 -1.95
C ASP A 458 -20.68 -16.13 -0.43
N ILE A 459 -19.91 -15.11 -0.04
CA ILE A 459 -19.66 -14.80 1.37
C ILE A 459 -20.95 -14.29 2.00
N ALA A 460 -21.59 -15.15 2.82
CA ALA A 460 -22.87 -14.86 3.48
C ALA A 460 -22.73 -14.33 4.92
N VAL A 461 -21.56 -14.51 5.54
CA VAL A 461 -21.30 -14.04 6.91
C VAL A 461 -21.17 -12.52 6.97
N PRO A 462 -21.46 -11.87 8.11
CA PRO A 462 -21.28 -10.43 8.28
C PRO A 462 -19.84 -9.98 7.96
N VAL A 463 -19.73 -8.86 7.25
CA VAL A 463 -18.44 -8.30 6.84
C VAL A 463 -18.20 -6.93 7.49
N PHE A 464 -17.01 -6.74 8.05
CA PHE A 464 -16.53 -5.45 8.54
C PHE A 464 -15.38 -4.96 7.64
N CYS A 465 -15.60 -3.90 6.87
CA CYS A 465 -14.65 -3.42 5.88
C CYS A 465 -14.12 -2.03 6.26
N VAL A 466 -12.80 -1.84 6.22
CA VAL A 466 -12.14 -0.58 6.57
C VAL A 466 -11.37 -0.02 5.37
N GLY A 467 -11.75 1.18 4.93
CA GLY A 467 -10.98 2.00 4.00
C GLY A 467 -10.28 3.16 4.71
N THR A 468 -9.19 3.67 4.14
CA THR A 468 -8.50 4.86 4.65
C THR A 468 -8.64 6.04 3.68
N ALA A 469 -8.97 7.22 4.20
CA ALA A 469 -9.36 8.38 3.39
C ALA A 469 -8.22 8.90 2.49
N SER A 470 -6.97 8.70 2.90
CA SER A 470 -5.77 9.10 2.16
C SER A 470 -4.96 7.89 1.69
N ASP A 471 -5.64 6.75 1.45
CA ASP A 471 -5.02 5.56 0.89
C ASP A 471 -4.71 5.74 -0.61
N HIS A 472 -3.46 5.51 -0.98
CA HIS A 472 -3.05 5.47 -2.40
C HIS A 472 -2.69 4.04 -2.85
N ILE A 473 -2.58 3.09 -1.90
CA ILE A 473 -2.25 1.69 -2.16
C ILE A 473 -3.54 0.90 -2.42
N ALA A 474 -4.54 1.11 -1.56
CA ALA A 474 -5.88 0.56 -1.67
C ALA A 474 -6.90 1.70 -1.51
N PRO A 475 -7.12 2.53 -2.55
CA PRO A 475 -8.02 3.68 -2.46
C PRO A 475 -9.38 3.26 -1.93
N TRP A 476 -9.90 3.99 -0.95
CA TRP A 476 -11.13 3.58 -0.26
C TRP A 476 -12.31 3.41 -1.21
N ARG A 477 -12.36 4.14 -2.33
CA ARG A 477 -13.39 3.97 -3.37
C ARG A 477 -13.33 2.63 -4.08
N SER A 478 -12.12 2.07 -4.29
CA SER A 478 -11.98 0.68 -4.77
C SER A 478 -12.42 -0.31 -3.69
N VAL A 479 -11.95 -0.13 -2.45
CA VAL A 479 -12.35 -0.97 -1.31
C VAL A 479 -13.88 -0.96 -1.11
N TYR A 480 -14.52 0.19 -1.32
CA TYR A 480 -15.96 0.40 -1.24
C TYR A 480 -16.75 -0.40 -2.28
N LYS A 481 -16.15 -0.78 -3.42
CA LYS A 481 -16.81 -1.64 -4.44
C LYS A 481 -17.19 -3.02 -3.90
N LEU A 482 -16.71 -3.41 -2.73
CA LEU A 482 -17.24 -4.58 -2.02
C LEU A 482 -18.78 -4.53 -1.85
N HIS A 483 -19.37 -3.34 -1.71
CA HIS A 483 -20.82 -3.16 -1.69
C HIS A 483 -21.51 -3.65 -2.98
N LEU A 484 -20.82 -3.64 -4.12
CA LEU A 484 -21.33 -4.16 -5.40
C LEU A 484 -21.19 -5.68 -5.52
N LEU A 485 -20.23 -6.27 -4.79
CA LEU A 485 -19.84 -7.67 -4.95
C LEU A 485 -20.46 -8.60 -3.91
N SER A 486 -20.79 -8.10 -2.72
CA SER A 486 -21.37 -8.87 -1.63
C SER A 486 -22.79 -8.41 -1.32
N SER A 487 -23.69 -9.35 -1.07
CA SER A 487 -25.06 -9.11 -0.57
C SER A 487 -25.19 -9.28 0.94
N ALA A 488 -24.12 -9.72 1.63
CA ALA A 488 -24.12 -9.88 3.07
C ALA A 488 -24.25 -8.54 3.81
N GLU A 489 -24.58 -8.63 5.09
CA GLU A 489 -24.47 -7.48 6.00
C GLU A 489 -23.04 -6.93 5.94
N LEU A 490 -22.93 -5.63 5.69
CA LEU A 490 -21.65 -4.97 5.46
C LEU A 490 -21.57 -3.69 6.29
N THR A 491 -20.73 -3.72 7.32
CA THR A 491 -20.31 -2.52 8.07
C THR A 491 -19.08 -1.95 7.40
N PHE A 492 -19.21 -0.77 6.80
CA PHE A 492 -18.10 -0.05 6.19
C PHE A 492 -17.61 1.07 7.12
N VAL A 493 -16.29 1.19 7.25
CA VAL A 493 -15.61 2.23 8.03
C VAL A 493 -14.65 2.98 7.12
N LEU A 494 -14.73 4.30 7.13
CA LEU A 494 -13.77 5.18 6.47
C LEU A 494 -13.01 5.99 7.52
N THR A 495 -11.73 5.71 7.72
CA THR A 495 -10.90 6.37 8.73
C THR A 495 -9.90 7.35 8.12
N THR A 496 -9.56 8.41 8.85
CA THR A 496 -8.51 9.35 8.44
C THR A 496 -7.12 8.73 8.49
N GLY A 497 -6.26 9.11 7.56
CA GLY A 497 -4.88 8.63 7.47
C GLY A 497 -4.60 7.93 6.13
N GLY A 498 -3.33 7.62 5.90
CA GLY A 498 -2.91 6.78 4.77
C GLY A 498 -3.00 5.28 5.11
N HIS A 499 -2.61 4.44 4.14
CA HIS A 499 -2.78 2.98 4.19
C HIS A 499 -2.49 2.33 5.55
N ASN A 500 -1.27 2.48 6.07
CA ASN A 500 -0.91 1.91 7.37
C ASN A 500 -1.41 2.77 8.54
N GLY A 501 -1.28 4.11 8.43
CA GLY A 501 -1.57 5.03 9.53
C GLY A 501 -3.05 5.15 9.90
N GLY A 502 -3.96 4.82 8.98
CA GLY A 502 -5.40 4.70 9.26
C GLY A 502 -5.79 3.36 9.88
N ILE A 503 -5.04 2.28 9.59
CA ILE A 503 -5.28 0.96 10.16
C ILE A 503 -4.66 0.84 11.56
N VAL A 504 -3.40 1.27 11.71
CA VAL A 504 -2.72 1.42 13.00
C VAL A 504 -3.26 2.67 13.69
N SER A 505 -4.43 2.50 14.30
CA SER A 505 -5.27 3.56 14.84
C SER A 505 -5.55 3.30 16.31
N GLU A 506 -4.54 3.26 17.18
CA GLU A 506 -4.76 3.07 18.62
C GLU A 506 -5.65 4.17 19.26
N PRO A 507 -6.51 3.81 20.24
CA PRO A 507 -7.33 4.78 20.97
C PRO A 507 -6.51 5.81 21.75
N GLY A 508 -7.07 7.00 21.98
CA GLY A 508 -6.45 8.05 22.78
C GLY A 508 -5.56 9.01 21.99
N ARG A 509 -5.58 8.97 20.65
CA ARG A 509 -4.91 9.96 19.79
C ARG A 509 -5.92 10.98 19.25
N GLY A 510 -5.93 12.18 19.82
CA GLY A 510 -6.96 13.20 19.57
C GLY A 510 -7.08 13.80 18.15
N LYS A 511 -6.29 13.35 17.16
CA LYS A 511 -6.39 13.83 15.76
C LYS A 511 -7.05 12.83 14.79
N ARG A 512 -7.51 11.69 15.30
CA ARG A 512 -8.14 10.64 14.48
C ARG A 512 -9.65 10.80 14.47
N GLN A 513 -10.27 10.45 13.34
CA GLN A 513 -11.71 10.32 13.20
C GLN A 513 -12.03 9.22 12.19
N TYR A 514 -13.25 8.71 12.25
CA TYR A 514 -13.76 7.75 11.28
C TYR A 514 -15.25 7.95 11.02
N GLN A 515 -15.70 7.54 9.85
CA GLN A 515 -17.11 7.41 9.51
C GLN A 515 -17.50 5.94 9.49
N ILE A 516 -18.72 5.61 9.91
CA ILE A 516 -19.21 4.22 9.92
C ILE A 516 -20.67 4.16 9.49
N HIS A 517 -21.01 3.11 8.75
CA HIS A 517 -22.38 2.78 8.41
C HIS A 517 -22.50 1.28 8.13
N THR A 518 -23.63 0.68 8.52
CA THR A 518 -23.94 -0.72 8.26
C THR A 518 -25.08 -0.82 7.28
N ARG A 519 -24.83 -1.46 6.13
CA ARG A 519 -25.85 -1.90 5.19
C ARG A 519 -26.35 -3.27 5.62
N ALA A 520 -27.66 -3.44 5.81
CA ALA A 520 -28.22 -4.76 6.13
C ALA A 520 -28.10 -5.71 4.93
N ALA A 521 -28.20 -7.02 5.18
CA ALA A 521 -28.15 -8.00 4.11
C ALA A 521 -29.32 -7.78 3.13
N GLY A 522 -29.01 -7.69 1.83
CA GLY A 522 -29.99 -7.47 0.76
C GLY A 522 -30.48 -6.03 0.55
N ASP A 523 -30.02 -5.06 1.35
CA ASP A 523 -30.33 -3.64 1.12
C ASP A 523 -29.70 -3.10 -0.17
N GLY A 524 -30.29 -2.01 -0.68
CA GLY A 524 -29.84 -1.33 -1.88
C GLY A 524 -28.42 -0.75 -1.79
N TYR A 525 -27.80 -0.58 -2.94
CA TYR A 525 -26.50 0.08 -3.06
C TYR A 525 -26.61 1.59 -2.84
N MET A 526 -25.71 2.14 -2.02
CA MET A 526 -25.52 3.58 -1.82
C MET A 526 -24.22 4.02 -2.50
N ALA A 527 -24.28 5.09 -3.30
CA ALA A 527 -23.10 5.59 -4.00
C ALA A 527 -22.03 6.08 -3.00
N PRO A 528 -20.72 6.03 -3.31
CA PRO A 528 -19.66 6.34 -2.35
C PRO A 528 -19.73 7.77 -1.82
N ASP A 529 -20.06 8.74 -2.68
CA ASP A 529 -20.15 10.15 -2.28
C ASP A 529 -21.39 10.42 -1.41
N GLU A 530 -22.50 9.73 -1.68
CA GLU A 530 -23.70 9.74 -0.83
C GLU A 530 -23.42 9.10 0.53
N TRP A 531 -22.71 7.97 0.53
CA TRP A 531 -22.27 7.29 1.75
C TRP A 531 -21.37 8.20 2.58
N GLN A 532 -20.38 8.84 1.97
CA GLN A 532 -19.47 9.74 2.68
C GLN A 532 -20.20 10.97 3.26
N ALA A 533 -21.23 11.46 2.58
CA ALA A 533 -22.03 12.60 3.05
C ALA A 533 -22.98 12.24 4.21
N THR A 534 -23.42 10.98 4.30
CA THR A 534 -24.47 10.54 5.24
C THR A 534 -23.94 9.70 6.41
N ALA A 535 -22.80 9.04 6.26
CA ALA A 535 -22.20 8.18 7.29
C ALA A 535 -21.82 8.98 8.54
N GLN A 536 -22.17 8.43 9.70
CA GLN A 536 -21.95 9.09 10.98
C GLN A 536 -20.45 9.21 11.27
N THR A 537 -20.01 10.43 11.60
CA THR A 537 -18.63 10.70 11.99
C THR A 537 -18.44 10.51 13.49
N HIS A 538 -17.40 9.79 13.87
CA HIS A 538 -16.96 9.56 15.23
C HIS A 538 -15.52 10.04 15.38
N LEU A 539 -15.20 10.55 16.57
CA LEU A 539 -13.85 10.96 16.92
C LEU A 539 -13.07 9.76 17.49
N ASP A 540 -11.74 9.87 17.43
CA ASP A 540 -10.78 8.86 17.87
C ASP A 540 -10.72 7.61 16.97
N SER A 541 -10.14 6.53 17.49
CA SER A 541 -9.94 5.23 16.85
C SER A 541 -11.25 4.53 16.46
N TRP A 542 -11.22 3.80 15.36
CA TRP A 542 -12.28 2.85 14.95
C TRP A 542 -12.16 1.48 15.64
N TRP A 543 -11.05 1.16 16.29
CA TRP A 543 -10.83 -0.13 16.95
C TRP A 543 -11.89 -0.46 18.02
N PRO A 544 -12.38 0.49 18.84
CA PRO A 544 -13.49 0.23 19.76
C PRO A 544 -14.78 -0.16 19.05
N ALA A 545 -15.10 0.45 17.91
CA ALA A 545 -16.29 0.09 17.13
C ALA A 545 -16.16 -1.33 16.54
N TRP A 546 -14.98 -1.69 16.04
CA TRP A 546 -14.72 -3.04 15.55
C TRP A 546 -14.78 -4.09 16.66
N SER A 547 -14.18 -3.82 17.83
CA SER A 547 -14.26 -4.71 18.99
C SER A 547 -15.69 -4.88 19.49
N ALA A 548 -16.50 -3.81 19.50
CA ALA A 548 -17.92 -3.90 19.82
C ALA A 548 -18.68 -4.78 18.80
N TRP A 549 -18.42 -4.58 17.51
CA TRP A 549 -19.02 -5.38 16.43
C TRP A 549 -18.66 -6.87 16.51
N LEU A 550 -17.42 -7.19 16.88
CA LEU A 550 -16.98 -8.56 17.13
C LEU A 550 -17.72 -9.15 18.33
N ARG A 551 -17.75 -8.44 19.46
CA ARG A 551 -18.42 -8.88 20.69
C ARG A 551 -19.91 -9.16 20.50
N GLU A 552 -20.62 -8.35 19.72
CA GLU A 552 -22.05 -8.59 19.38
C GLU A 552 -22.27 -9.93 18.65
N ARG A 553 -21.23 -10.49 18.06
CA ARG A 553 -21.22 -11.75 17.31
C ARG A 553 -20.43 -12.84 18.02
N SER A 554 -20.09 -12.63 19.29
CA SER A 554 -19.44 -13.62 20.13
C SER A 554 -20.36 -14.06 21.26
N GLY A 555 -20.18 -15.29 21.74
CA GLY A 555 -20.90 -15.81 22.91
C GLY A 555 -20.47 -15.20 24.24
N GLU A 556 -21.13 -15.65 25.31
CA GLU A 556 -20.78 -15.32 26.69
C GLU A 556 -19.34 -15.74 27.04
N GLY A 557 -18.67 -14.94 27.87
CA GLY A 557 -17.24 -15.13 28.16
C GLY A 557 -16.92 -16.47 28.84
N VAL A 558 -15.93 -17.18 28.27
CA VAL A 558 -15.43 -18.49 28.73
C VAL A 558 -14.03 -18.39 29.30
N ALA A 559 -13.56 -19.45 29.96
CA ALA A 559 -12.16 -19.53 30.39
C ALA A 559 -11.23 -19.54 29.16
N PRO A 560 -10.06 -18.88 29.21
CA PRO A 560 -9.12 -18.87 28.10
C PRO A 560 -8.65 -20.29 27.72
N PRO A 561 -8.49 -20.59 26.42
CA PRO A 561 -7.98 -21.88 25.99
C PRO A 561 -6.51 -22.05 26.39
N LEU A 562 -6.06 -23.31 26.40
CA LEU A 562 -4.63 -23.61 26.55
C LEU A 562 -3.82 -23.05 25.37
N MET A 563 -2.53 -22.82 25.61
CA MET A 563 -1.59 -22.46 24.54
C MET A 563 -1.24 -23.72 23.74
N GLY A 564 -1.65 -23.76 22.48
CA GLY A 564 -1.55 -24.93 21.62
C GLY A 564 -2.47 -26.07 22.05
N ALA A 565 -2.38 -27.18 21.32
CA ALA A 565 -3.06 -28.44 21.59
C ALA A 565 -2.13 -29.60 21.21
N GLU A 566 -1.15 -29.91 22.06
CA GLU A 566 -0.14 -30.95 21.81
C GLU A 566 -0.76 -32.31 21.48
N SER A 567 -1.80 -32.71 22.22
CA SER A 567 -2.55 -33.96 21.97
C SER A 567 -3.25 -34.02 20.61
N ARG A 568 -3.41 -32.87 19.94
CA ARG A 568 -4.02 -32.73 18.61
C ARG A 568 -3.01 -32.33 17.53
N GLY A 569 -1.71 -32.43 17.82
CA GLY A 569 -0.64 -32.17 16.86
C GLY A 569 -0.21 -30.70 16.73
N TYR A 570 -0.65 -29.83 17.64
CA TYR A 570 -0.30 -28.40 17.64
C TYR A 570 0.43 -27.99 18.93
N PRO A 571 1.62 -28.54 19.21
CA PRO A 571 2.39 -28.16 20.40
C PRO A 571 2.88 -26.71 20.32
N THR A 572 3.26 -26.14 21.46
CA THR A 572 4.00 -24.87 21.47
C THR A 572 5.43 -25.11 20.98
N ILE A 573 5.86 -24.37 19.96
CA ILE A 573 7.15 -24.57 19.27
C ILE A 573 8.22 -23.65 19.83
N CYS A 574 7.92 -22.36 19.94
CA CYS A 574 8.77 -21.34 20.55
C CYS A 574 7.93 -20.10 20.90
N ASP A 575 8.54 -19.13 21.56
CA ASP A 575 7.90 -17.88 21.92
C ASP A 575 7.66 -17.00 20.67
N ALA A 576 6.60 -16.20 20.71
CA ALA A 576 6.41 -15.08 19.80
C ALA A 576 7.62 -14.11 19.88
N PRO A 577 8.00 -13.43 18.80
CA PRO A 577 7.28 -13.34 17.52
C PRO A 577 7.66 -14.43 16.50
N GLY A 578 8.31 -15.52 16.95
CA GLY A 578 8.72 -16.63 16.08
C GLY A 578 10.05 -16.40 15.37
N LYS A 579 10.35 -17.28 14.40
CA LYS A 579 11.60 -17.26 13.62
C LYS A 579 11.44 -16.59 12.26
N TYR A 580 10.30 -16.75 11.59
CA TYR A 580 10.11 -16.28 10.21
C TYR A 580 10.11 -14.75 10.10
N VAL A 581 9.56 -14.06 11.10
CA VAL A 581 9.59 -12.59 11.14
C VAL A 581 11.01 -12.00 11.24
N ARG A 582 11.98 -12.78 11.75
CA ARG A 582 13.37 -12.34 11.92
C ARG A 582 14.23 -12.55 10.67
N SER A 583 13.66 -13.15 9.62
CA SER A 583 14.34 -13.51 8.37
C SER A 583 14.17 -12.51 7.23
#